data_AF-A0A927YK17-F1
#
_entry.id   AF-A0A927YK17-F1
#
_cell.length_a   1.000
_cell.length_b   1.000
_cell.length_c   1.000
_cell.angle_alpha   90.00
_cell.angle_beta   90.00
_cell.angle_gamma   90.00
#
_symmetry.space_group_name_H-M   'P 1'
#
loop_
_entity.id
_entity.type
_entity.pdbx_description
1 polymer ?
#
loop_
_entity_poly.entity_id
_entity_poly.type
_entity_poly.pdbx_seq_one_letter_code
_entity_poly.pdbx_strand_id
1 'polypeptide(L)'
;MIQRRFRFKCASMRKMLNRLSWLLPIERGEARMCETLLLGGLGICAGIIIAVGAASLAAAVGIYPRLLAKANGAEHIVFAENVAMMGICLGTFLSVYTVHFSGGGIFLPLFGFFMGIYVGCLLMALAEVLQAFPVMFRRFHIKRGMSFLIFCVALGKLCGSMLFFIGGFGK
;
A
#
# COMPACT_ATOMS: atom_id res chain seq x y z
N MET A 1 5.63 5.12 15.35
CA MET A 1 5.44 6.18 14.33
C MET A 1 4.51 5.76 13.18
N ILE A 2 4.62 4.54 12.64
CA ILE A 2 3.75 3.99 11.56
C ILE A 2 2.25 3.94 11.91
N GLN A 3 1.90 3.57 13.15
CA GLN A 3 0.50 3.54 13.63
C GLN A 3 -0.18 4.92 13.72
N ARG A 4 0.57 6.02 13.94
CA ARG A 4 -0.01 7.38 13.99
C ARG A 4 -0.42 7.90 12.60
N ARG A 5 0.32 7.52 11.54
CA ARG A 5 -0.08 7.84 10.14
C ARG A 5 -1.34 7.07 9.72
N PHE A 6 -1.52 5.83 10.19
CA PHE A 6 -2.74 5.07 9.94
C PHE A 6 -3.96 5.67 10.66
N ARG A 7 -3.83 6.10 11.93
CA ARG A 7 -4.91 6.83 12.62
C ARG A 7 -5.29 8.14 11.93
N PHE A 8 -4.32 8.90 11.40
CA PHE A 8 -4.59 10.11 10.61
C PHE A 8 -5.32 9.80 9.28
N LYS A 9 -4.94 8.71 8.61
CA LYS A 9 -5.62 8.25 7.38
C LYS A 9 -7.05 7.78 7.67
N CYS A 10 -7.27 7.12 8.81
CA CYS A 10 -8.61 6.66 9.24
C CYS A 10 -9.54 7.84 9.61
N ALA A 11 -9.01 8.91 10.23
CA ALA A 11 -9.77 10.14 10.48
C ALA A 11 -10.17 10.88 9.19
N SER A 12 -9.26 10.91 8.19
CA SER A 12 -9.55 11.46 6.86
C SER A 12 -10.54 10.57 6.08
N MET A 13 -10.41 9.25 6.20
CA MET A 13 -11.30 8.27 5.55
C MET A 13 -12.71 8.32 6.15
N ARG A 14 -12.88 8.59 7.45
CA ARG A 14 -14.19 8.85 8.08
C ARG A 14 -14.85 10.13 7.54
N LYS A 15 -14.08 11.20 7.30
CA LYS A 15 -14.57 12.42 6.61
C LYS A 15 -14.93 12.14 5.14
N MET A 16 -14.18 11.27 4.46
CA MET A 16 -14.47 10.85 3.09
C MET A 16 -15.72 9.96 3.02
N LEU A 17 -15.94 9.10 4.02
CA LEU A 17 -17.13 8.25 4.16
C LEU A 17 -18.39 9.06 4.40
N ASN A 18 -18.32 10.07 5.25
CA ASN A 18 -19.45 10.95 5.56
C ASN A 18 -19.89 11.80 4.37
N ARG A 19 -19.05 11.93 3.32
CA ARG A 19 -19.45 12.54 2.04
C ARG A 19 -19.69 11.54 0.91
N LEU A 20 -19.15 10.33 0.96
CA LEU A 20 -19.62 9.24 0.09
C LEU A 20 -21.06 8.81 0.46
N SER A 21 -21.46 9.00 1.72
CA SER A 21 -22.85 8.85 2.17
C SER A 21 -23.84 9.77 1.44
N TRP A 22 -23.38 10.85 0.78
CA TRP A 22 -24.22 11.71 -0.08
C TRP A 22 -24.33 11.19 -1.53
N LEU A 23 -23.46 10.29 -1.96
CA LEU A 23 -23.46 9.68 -3.31
C LEU A 23 -24.23 8.36 -3.37
N LEU A 24 -24.61 7.79 -2.22
CA LEU A 24 -25.37 6.55 -2.12
C LEU A 24 -26.80 6.86 -1.59
N PRO A 25 -27.79 7.11 -2.48
CA PRO A 25 -29.17 7.24 -2.05
C PRO A 25 -29.72 5.85 -1.68
N ILE A 26 -29.56 5.44 -0.43
CA ILE A 26 -30.27 4.33 0.18
C ILE A 26 -31.30 4.89 1.18
N GLU A 27 -32.52 4.36 1.13
CA GLU A 27 -33.69 4.81 1.89
C GLU A 27 -33.43 5.00 3.40
N ARG A 28 -33.99 6.07 3.95
CA ARG A 28 -33.69 6.69 5.26
C ARG A 28 -34.22 5.88 6.47
N GLY A 29 -34.81 4.70 6.27
CA GLY A 29 -35.44 3.86 7.32
C GLY A 29 -34.53 2.80 7.97
N GLU A 30 -33.56 2.24 7.23
CA GLU A 30 -32.63 1.16 7.65
C GLU A 30 -31.22 1.69 8.05
N ALA A 31 -31.09 3.01 8.26
CA ALA A 31 -29.81 3.71 8.22
C ALA A 31 -28.80 3.34 9.34
N ARG A 32 -29.25 2.88 10.52
CA ARG A 32 -28.36 2.56 11.65
C ARG A 32 -27.63 1.21 11.47
N MET A 33 -28.31 0.20 10.94
CA MET A 33 -27.74 -1.14 10.72
C MET A 33 -26.85 -1.15 9.47
N CYS A 34 -27.28 -0.44 8.41
CA CYS A 34 -26.47 -0.22 7.23
C CYS A 34 -25.17 0.54 7.54
N GLU A 35 -25.16 1.53 8.44
CA GLU A 35 -23.93 2.29 8.76
C GLU A 35 -22.83 1.39 9.34
N THR A 36 -23.17 0.48 10.26
CA THR A 36 -22.21 -0.43 10.89
C THR A 36 -21.73 -1.50 9.90
N LEU A 37 -22.62 -2.04 9.09
CA LEU A 37 -22.28 -2.99 8.02
C LEU A 37 -21.41 -2.33 6.93
N LEU A 38 -21.69 -1.08 6.58
CA LEU A 38 -20.95 -0.34 5.56
C LEU A 38 -19.55 0.07 6.08
N LEU A 39 -19.46 0.55 7.32
CA LEU A 39 -18.18 0.81 8.00
C LEU A 39 -17.34 -0.46 8.11
N GLY A 40 -17.96 -1.60 8.46
CA GLY A 40 -17.30 -2.90 8.49
C GLY A 40 -16.82 -3.37 7.12
N GLY A 41 -17.68 -3.30 6.11
CA GLY A 41 -17.37 -3.67 4.72
C GLY A 41 -16.22 -2.84 4.14
N LEU A 42 -16.23 -1.53 4.37
CA LEU A 42 -15.15 -0.64 3.92
C LEU A 42 -13.82 -0.90 4.64
N GLY A 43 -13.87 -1.32 5.91
CA GLY A 43 -12.69 -1.76 6.64
C GLY A 43 -12.06 -3.02 6.03
N ILE A 44 -12.89 -4.00 5.65
CA ILE A 44 -12.46 -5.24 5.01
C ILE A 44 -11.90 -4.95 3.61
N CYS A 45 -12.60 -4.14 2.81
CA CYS A 45 -12.11 -3.74 1.48
C CYS A 45 -10.75 -3.03 1.57
N ALA A 46 -10.58 -2.11 2.51
CA ALA A 46 -9.31 -1.42 2.71
C ALA A 46 -8.19 -2.40 3.11
N GLY A 47 -8.47 -3.36 3.99
CA GLY A 47 -7.51 -4.41 4.38
C GLY A 47 -7.05 -5.25 3.18
N ILE A 48 -7.98 -5.71 2.35
CA ILE A 48 -7.67 -6.51 1.15
C ILE A 48 -6.85 -5.69 0.15
N ILE A 49 -7.21 -4.43 -0.09
CA ILE A 49 -6.47 -3.53 -1.01
C ILE A 49 -5.01 -3.36 -0.55
N ILE A 50 -4.77 -3.20 0.75
CA ILE A 50 -3.41 -3.05 1.28
C ILE A 50 -2.60 -4.34 1.12
N ALA A 51 -3.20 -5.50 1.43
CA ALA A 51 -2.56 -6.80 1.27
C ALA A 51 -2.18 -7.09 -0.19
N VAL A 52 -3.13 -6.90 -1.11
CA VAL A 52 -2.92 -7.06 -2.56
C VAL A 52 -1.89 -6.05 -3.08
N GLY A 53 -1.92 -4.80 -2.60
CA GLY A 53 -0.94 -3.78 -2.95
C GLY A 53 0.49 -4.16 -2.55
N ALA A 54 0.67 -4.71 -1.36
CA ALA A 54 1.98 -5.17 -0.90
C ALA A 54 2.49 -6.39 -1.69
N ALA A 55 1.60 -7.36 -1.96
CA ALA A 55 1.92 -8.56 -2.73
C ALA A 55 2.29 -8.23 -4.19
N SER A 56 1.47 -7.42 -4.86
CA SER A 56 1.69 -7.02 -6.25
C SER A 56 2.96 -6.19 -6.44
N LEU A 57 3.28 -5.29 -5.50
CA LEU A 57 4.54 -4.54 -5.52
C LEU A 57 5.75 -5.48 -5.41
N ALA A 58 5.71 -6.43 -4.47
CA ALA A 58 6.80 -7.38 -4.28
C ALA A 58 7.02 -8.27 -5.51
N ALA A 59 5.94 -8.69 -6.17
CA ALA A 59 5.98 -9.46 -7.41
C ALA A 59 6.49 -8.63 -8.60
N ALA A 60 5.99 -7.40 -8.78
CA ALA A 60 6.37 -6.53 -9.89
C ALA A 60 7.84 -6.10 -9.86
N VAL A 61 8.39 -5.89 -8.65
CA VAL A 61 9.81 -5.58 -8.47
C VAL A 61 10.69 -6.82 -8.68
N GLY A 62 10.12 -8.03 -8.59
CA GLY A 62 10.85 -9.28 -8.81
C GLY A 62 11.83 -9.61 -7.68
N ILE A 63 11.49 -9.28 -6.43
CA ILE A 63 12.37 -9.52 -5.28
C ILE A 63 12.60 -11.02 -5.09
N TYR A 64 11.54 -11.83 -5.13
CA TYR A 64 11.62 -13.27 -4.92
C TYR A 64 12.55 -13.99 -5.90
N PRO A 65 12.43 -13.81 -7.24
CA PRO A 65 13.34 -14.47 -8.18
C PRO A 65 14.79 -14.00 -8.03
N ARG A 66 15.04 -12.73 -7.68
CA ARG A 66 16.41 -12.20 -7.49
C ARG A 66 17.09 -12.73 -6.23
N LEU A 67 16.34 -12.86 -5.13
CA LEU A 67 16.86 -13.45 -3.90
C LEU A 67 17.21 -14.92 -4.09
N LEU A 68 16.37 -15.67 -4.80
CA LEU A 68 16.59 -17.10 -5.07
C LEU A 68 17.68 -17.35 -6.10
N ALA A 69 17.83 -16.45 -7.09
CA ALA A 69 18.95 -16.48 -8.02
C ALA A 69 20.29 -16.33 -7.28
N LYS A 70 20.36 -15.51 -6.23
CA LYS A 70 21.57 -15.34 -5.41
C LYS A 70 21.77 -16.47 -4.39
N ALA A 71 20.70 -17.12 -3.95
CA ALA A 71 20.72 -18.18 -2.95
C ALA A 71 20.90 -19.60 -3.53
N ASN A 72 21.21 -19.75 -4.83
CA ASN A 72 21.30 -21.04 -5.54
C ASN A 72 20.05 -21.95 -5.37
N GLY A 73 18.89 -21.35 -5.09
CA GLY A 73 17.64 -22.06 -4.74
C GLY A 73 16.54 -21.86 -5.78
N ALA A 74 16.87 -21.89 -7.07
CA ALA A 74 15.95 -21.58 -8.17
C ALA A 74 14.78 -22.59 -8.29
N GLU A 75 14.91 -23.79 -7.71
CA GLU A 75 13.91 -24.85 -7.81
C GLU A 75 12.64 -24.58 -6.98
N HIS A 76 12.71 -23.72 -5.95
CA HIS A 76 11.60 -23.50 -5.01
C HIS A 76 11.08 -22.06 -4.99
N ILE A 77 10.97 -21.43 -6.17
CA ILE A 77 10.41 -20.07 -6.33
C ILE A 77 8.98 -19.98 -5.77
N VAL A 78 8.14 -20.95 -6.10
CA VAL A 78 6.72 -20.95 -5.69
C VAL A 78 6.56 -21.05 -4.18
N PHE A 79 7.45 -21.79 -3.50
CA PHE A 79 7.40 -21.94 -2.05
C PHE A 79 7.75 -20.63 -1.34
N ALA A 80 8.79 -19.94 -1.80
CA ALA A 80 9.19 -18.64 -1.24
C ALA A 80 8.10 -17.58 -1.43
N GLU A 81 7.46 -17.56 -2.60
CA GLU A 81 6.34 -16.64 -2.86
C GLU A 81 5.15 -16.94 -1.95
N ASN A 82 4.78 -18.21 -1.77
CA ASN A 82 3.69 -18.60 -0.87
C ASN A 82 3.96 -18.24 0.59
N VAL A 83 5.19 -18.44 1.09
CA VAL A 83 5.57 -18.03 2.45
C VAL A 83 5.46 -16.51 2.62
N ALA A 84 5.86 -15.75 1.60
CA ALA A 84 5.74 -14.30 1.63
C ALA A 84 4.29 -13.82 1.59
N MET A 85 3.44 -14.42 0.75
CA MET A 85 1.99 -14.17 0.72
C MET A 85 1.35 -14.47 2.08
N MET A 86 1.73 -15.58 2.71
CA MET A 86 1.28 -15.95 4.05
C MET A 86 1.74 -14.91 5.10
N GLY A 87 2.97 -14.40 4.99
CA GLY A 87 3.47 -13.31 5.82
C GLY A 87 2.68 -12.00 5.67
N ILE A 88 2.28 -11.63 4.44
CA ILE A 88 1.47 -10.43 4.17
C ILE A 88 0.05 -10.60 4.74
N CYS A 89 -0.56 -11.78 4.58
CA CYS A 89 -1.85 -12.11 5.18
C CYS A 89 -1.79 -12.04 6.70
N LEU A 90 -0.79 -12.68 7.32
CA LEU A 90 -0.59 -12.66 8.77
C LEU A 90 -0.31 -11.24 9.29
N GLY A 91 0.51 -10.45 8.61
CA GLY A 91 0.79 -9.07 8.98
C GLY A 91 -0.43 -8.16 8.90
N THR A 92 -1.28 -8.35 7.89
CA THR A 92 -2.55 -7.63 7.75
C THR A 92 -3.53 -8.03 8.86
N PHE A 93 -3.59 -9.33 9.19
CA PHE A 93 -4.45 -9.85 10.26
C PHE A 93 -4.00 -9.35 11.65
N LEU A 94 -2.70 -9.38 11.93
CA LEU A 94 -2.10 -8.82 13.15
C LEU A 94 -2.32 -7.31 13.28
N SER A 95 -2.48 -6.58 12.17
CA SER A 95 -2.82 -5.15 12.22
C SER A 95 -4.27 -4.89 12.62
N VAL A 96 -5.18 -5.84 12.40
CA VAL A 96 -6.61 -5.72 12.74
C VAL A 96 -6.84 -6.08 14.21
N TYR A 97 -6.20 -7.14 14.70
CA TYR A 97 -6.23 -7.48 16.11
C TYR A 97 -5.27 -6.57 16.88
N THR A 98 -5.80 -5.58 17.59
CA THR A 98 -5.01 -4.79 18.55
C THR A 98 -4.67 -5.68 19.75
N VAL A 99 -3.76 -6.64 19.57
CA VAL A 99 -3.24 -7.47 20.64
C VAL A 99 -2.37 -6.62 21.55
N HIS A 100 -2.87 -6.37 22.76
CA HIS A 100 -2.11 -5.74 23.84
C HIS A 100 -1.10 -6.76 24.38
N PHE A 101 0.04 -6.88 23.70
CA PHE A 101 1.14 -7.72 24.18
C PHE A 101 1.84 -7.03 25.36
N SER A 102 1.65 -7.55 26.57
CA SER A 102 2.31 -7.10 27.80
C SER A 102 3.83 -7.40 27.83
N GLY A 103 4.33 -8.26 26.92
CA GLY A 103 5.74 -8.69 26.82
C GLY A 103 6.61 -7.89 25.83
N GLY A 104 6.35 -6.60 25.63
CA GLY A 104 6.86 -5.81 24.50
C GLY A 104 8.38 -5.52 24.43
N GLY A 105 9.19 -5.93 25.40
CA GLY A 105 10.61 -5.56 25.46
C GLY A 105 11.45 -6.11 24.31
N ILE A 106 11.31 -7.41 24.02
CA ILE A 106 12.15 -8.12 23.02
C ILE A 106 11.47 -8.16 21.64
N PHE A 107 10.13 -8.17 21.60
CA PHE A 107 9.38 -8.23 20.35
C PHE A 107 9.46 -6.94 19.53
N LEU A 108 9.56 -5.77 20.18
CA LEU A 108 9.70 -4.48 19.48
C LEU A 108 10.98 -4.40 18.60
N PRO A 109 12.19 -4.65 19.15
CA PRO A 109 13.41 -4.57 18.34
C PRO A 109 13.47 -5.69 17.30
N LEU A 110 12.99 -6.90 17.63
CA LEU A 110 12.97 -8.02 16.68
C LEU A 110 12.07 -7.72 15.48
N PHE A 111 10.85 -7.22 15.72
CA PHE A 111 9.95 -6.81 14.65
C PHE A 111 10.51 -5.64 13.82
N GLY A 112 11.18 -4.69 14.47
CA GLY A 112 11.86 -3.59 13.79
C GLY A 112 12.99 -4.07 12.86
N PHE A 113 13.78 -5.05 13.31
CA PHE A 113 14.85 -5.64 12.53
C PHE A 113 14.34 -6.38 11.29
N PHE A 114 13.31 -7.22 11.45
CA PHE A 114 12.70 -7.93 10.32
C PHE A 114 12.06 -6.98 9.29
N MET A 115 11.36 -5.94 9.75
CA MET A 115 10.83 -4.91 8.85
C MET A 115 11.94 -4.13 8.14
N GLY A 116 13.07 -3.90 8.81
CA GLY A 116 14.26 -3.27 8.22
C GLY A 116 14.85 -4.09 7.08
N ILE A 117 15.04 -5.40 7.27
CA ILE A 117 15.53 -6.30 6.22
C ILE A 117 14.58 -6.30 5.03
N TYR A 118 13.27 -6.43 5.28
CA TYR A 118 12.26 -6.45 4.23
C TYR A 118 12.28 -5.16 3.38
N VAL A 119 12.26 -3.99 4.02
CA VAL A 119 12.33 -2.70 3.32
C VAL A 119 13.69 -2.51 2.63
N GLY A 120 14.79 -2.99 3.20
CA GLY A 120 16.10 -2.98 2.58
C GLY A 120 16.14 -3.76 1.27
N CYS A 121 15.59 -4.97 1.24
CA CYS A 121 15.46 -5.78 0.03
C CYS A 121 14.54 -5.12 -1.01
N LEU A 122 13.41 -4.55 -0.58
CA LEU A 122 12.51 -3.79 -1.46
C LEU A 122 13.25 -2.63 -2.14
N LEU A 123 13.99 -1.84 -1.37
CA LEU A 123 14.71 -0.67 -1.89
C LEU A 123 15.85 -1.06 -2.83
N MET A 124 16.61 -2.11 -2.51
CA MET A 124 17.69 -2.61 -3.38
C MET A 124 17.12 -3.08 -4.73
N ALA A 125 16.05 -3.87 -4.71
CA ALA A 125 15.45 -4.37 -5.93
C ALA A 125 14.79 -3.24 -6.74
N LEU A 126 14.18 -2.25 -6.07
CA LEU A 126 13.66 -1.06 -6.72
C LEU A 126 14.77 -0.22 -7.36
N ALA A 127 15.93 -0.09 -6.72
CA ALA A 127 17.07 0.65 -7.27
C ALA A 127 17.57 0.05 -8.58
N GLU A 128 17.66 -1.27 -8.66
CA GLU A 128 18.04 -1.99 -9.88
C GLU A 128 17.01 -1.76 -11.02
N VAL A 129 15.72 -1.76 -10.71
CA VAL A 129 14.65 -1.44 -11.69
C VAL A 129 14.72 0.04 -12.12
N LEU A 130 14.94 0.94 -11.16
CA LEU A 130 15.07 2.38 -11.39
C LEU A 130 16.26 2.72 -12.28
N GLN A 131 17.35 1.96 -12.21
CA GLN A 131 18.50 2.13 -13.09
C GLN A 131 18.25 1.60 -14.51
N ALA A 132 17.45 0.54 -14.66
CA ALA A 132 17.03 0.04 -15.96
C ALA A 132 16.02 0.97 -16.67
N PHE A 133 15.20 1.69 -15.89
CA PHE A 133 14.19 2.62 -16.38
C PHE A 133 14.75 3.68 -17.36
N PRO A 134 15.74 4.53 -17.00
CA PRO A 134 16.29 5.56 -17.90
C PRO A 134 16.96 4.98 -19.16
N VAL A 135 17.56 3.79 -19.06
CA VAL A 135 18.13 3.09 -20.22
C VAL A 135 17.04 2.71 -21.22
N MET A 136 15.90 2.25 -20.71
CA MET A 136 14.73 1.95 -21.53
C MET A 136 14.17 3.22 -22.21
N PHE A 137 14.10 4.37 -21.52
CA PHE A 137 13.73 5.65 -22.15
C PHE A 137 14.67 6.06 -23.27
N ARG A 138 15.97 5.81 -23.11
CA ARG A 138 16.95 6.09 -24.17
C ARG A 138 16.73 5.21 -25.41
N ARG A 139 16.37 3.94 -25.22
CA ARG A 139 16.04 3.00 -26.32
C ARG A 139 14.79 3.40 -27.10
N PHE A 140 13.79 3.99 -26.45
CA PHE A 140 12.59 4.45 -27.13
C PHE A 140 12.79 5.74 -27.97
N HIS A 141 13.98 6.36 -27.98
CA HIS A 141 14.33 7.54 -28.80
C HIS A 141 13.32 8.72 -28.75
N ILE A 142 12.49 8.79 -27.70
CA ILE A 142 11.48 9.83 -27.56
C ILE A 142 12.12 11.04 -26.88
N LYS A 143 12.77 11.91 -27.66
CA LYS A 143 13.27 13.22 -27.18
C LYS A 143 12.18 14.06 -26.48
N ARG A 144 10.90 13.74 -26.69
CA ARG A 144 9.71 14.42 -26.14
C ARG A 144 9.05 13.70 -24.94
N GLY A 145 9.46 12.47 -24.62
CA GLY A 145 8.74 11.60 -23.68
C GLY A 145 9.02 11.90 -22.21
N MET A 146 10.23 12.36 -21.88
CA MET A 146 10.58 12.74 -20.52
C MET A 146 9.78 13.95 -20.02
N SER A 147 9.60 14.97 -20.88
CA SER A 147 8.74 16.11 -20.57
C SER A 147 7.29 15.69 -20.35
N PHE A 148 6.80 14.71 -21.13
CA PHE A 148 5.43 14.17 -20.98
C PHE A 148 5.25 13.45 -19.64
N LEU A 149 6.24 12.66 -19.20
CA LEU A 149 6.22 12.00 -17.89
C LEU A 149 6.12 13.03 -16.75
N ILE A 150 6.96 14.06 -16.79
CA ILE A 150 6.98 15.13 -15.79
C ILE A 150 5.66 15.91 -15.81
N PHE A 151 5.12 16.18 -17.00
CA PHE A 151 3.83 16.85 -17.17
C PHE A 151 2.66 16.04 -16.60
N CYS A 152 2.62 14.73 -16.83
CA CYS A 152 1.61 13.84 -16.25
C CYS A 152 1.69 13.81 -14.71
N VAL A 153 2.89 13.77 -14.13
CA VAL A 153 3.06 13.81 -12.66
C VAL A 153 2.63 15.16 -12.10
N ALA A 154 2.98 16.26 -12.78
CA ALA A 154 2.56 17.60 -12.41
C ALA A 154 1.03 17.74 -12.49
N LEU A 155 0.40 17.27 -13.58
CA LEU A 155 -1.05 17.24 -13.75
C LEU A 155 -1.73 16.37 -12.68
N GLY A 156 -1.17 15.23 -12.32
CA GLY A 156 -1.71 14.38 -11.26
C GLY A 156 -1.74 15.10 -9.91
N LYS A 157 -0.67 15.81 -9.54
CA LYS A 157 -0.64 16.64 -8.31
C LYS A 157 -1.55 17.86 -8.41
N LEU A 158 -1.60 18.51 -9.57
CA LEU A 158 -2.46 19.68 -9.81
C LEU A 158 -3.93 19.27 -9.67
N CYS A 159 -4.34 18.20 -10.34
CA CYS A 159 -5.71 17.67 -10.28
C CYS A 159 -6.07 17.23 -8.85
N GLY A 160 -5.14 16.56 -8.15
CA GLY A 160 -5.34 16.21 -6.73
C GLY A 160 -5.52 17.43 -5.82
N SER A 161 -4.75 18.50 -6.04
CA SER A 161 -4.87 19.75 -5.27
C SER A 161 -6.14 20.53 -5.61
N MET A 162 -6.56 20.50 -6.88
CA MET A 162 -7.77 21.18 -7.36
C MET A 162 -9.03 20.50 -6.82
N LEU A 163 -9.06 19.16 -6.80
CA LEU A 163 -10.14 18.39 -6.18
C LEU A 163 -10.21 18.61 -4.66
N PHE A 164 -9.06 18.75 -3.98
CA PHE A 164 -9.03 19.08 -2.55
C PHE A 164 -9.65 20.45 -2.26
N PHE A 165 -9.40 21.43 -3.14
CA PHE A 165 -9.94 22.78 -3.02
C PHE A 165 -11.44 22.85 -3.34
N ILE A 166 -11.88 22.24 -4.45
CA ILE A 166 -13.31 22.13 -4.82
C ILE A 166 -14.08 21.33 -3.76
N GLY A 167 -13.46 20.31 -3.18
CA GLY A 167 -14.01 19.56 -2.06
C GLY A 167 -14.10 20.36 -0.75
N GLY A 168 -13.57 21.58 -0.65
CA GLY A 168 -13.70 22.41 0.55
C GLY A 168 -13.10 21.79 1.81
N PHE A 169 -11.92 21.18 1.73
CA PHE A 169 -11.21 20.59 2.88
C PHE A 169 -10.55 21.64 3.82
N GLY A 170 -10.81 22.93 3.62
CA GLY A 170 -10.19 24.06 4.32
C GLY A 170 -11.13 24.91 5.18
N LYS A 171 -12.34 24.43 5.51
CA LYS A 171 -13.20 25.00 6.57
C LYS A 171 -13.56 23.92 7.58
#